data_AF-A0A1L3ZUJ6-F1
#
_entry.id   AF-A0A1L3ZUJ6-F1
#
_cell.length_a   1.000
_cell.length_b   1.000
_cell.length_c   1.000
_cell.angle_alpha   90.00
_cell.angle_beta   90.00
_cell.angle_gamma   90.00
#
_symmetry.space_group_name_H-M   'P 1'
#
loop_
_entity.id
_entity.type
_entity.pdbx_description
1 polymer ?
#
loop_
_entity_poly.entity_id
_entity_poly.type
_entity_poly.pdbx_seq_one_letter_code
_entity_poly.pdbx_strand_id
1 'polypeptide(L)' 'MDIDDVPCRELIARLFALLTAKAEDAAGLAAEGQSQAIGSARAHELADRLQDIGQHITLIAEALSVIIGKSRG' A
#
# COMPACT_ATOMS: atom_id res chain seq x y z
N MET A 1 7.01 27.32 -15.88
CA MET A 1 6.28 26.51 -14.88
C MET A 1 5.39 25.62 -15.70
N ASP A 2 5.82 24.37 -15.91
CA ASP A 2 5.11 23.47 -16.78
C ASP A 2 3.79 23.07 -16.11
N ILE A 3 2.67 23.29 -16.80
CA ILE A 3 1.34 22.97 -16.28
C ILE A 3 1.19 21.44 -16.12
N ASP A 4 2.04 20.67 -16.81
CA ASP A 4 2.11 19.21 -16.75
C ASP A 4 2.74 18.66 -15.43
N ASP A 5 3.48 19.48 -14.68
CA ASP A 5 4.14 19.04 -13.42
C ASP A 5 3.19 18.97 -12.22
N VAL A 6 2.19 19.86 -12.16
CA VAL A 6 1.29 19.97 -11.00
C VAL A 6 0.37 18.76 -10.86
N PRO A 7 -0.31 18.28 -11.92
CA PRO A 7 -1.11 17.06 -11.86
C PRO A 7 -0.29 15.82 -11.52
N CYS A 8 0.97 15.76 -12.00
CA CYS A 8 1.87 14.65 -11.71
C CYS A 8 2.28 14.62 -10.23
N ARG A 9 2.63 15.78 -9.65
CA ARG A 9 2.98 15.90 -8.22
C ARG A 9 1.81 15.55 -7.31
N GLU A 10 0.60 15.99 -7.65
CA GLU A 10 -0.59 15.65 -6.87
C GLU A 10 -0.91 14.15 -6.93
N LEU A 11 -0.79 13.53 -8.11
CA LEU A 11 -0.98 12.08 -8.27
C LEU A 11 0.03 11.28 -7.43
N ILE A 12 1.31 11.66 -7.46
CA ILE A 12 2.35 11.02 -6.63
C ILE A 12 1.99 11.12 -5.15
N ALA A 13 1.59 12.30 -4.68
CA ALA A 13 1.19 12.50 -3.28
C ALA A 13 0.00 11.62 -2.88
N ARG A 14 -1.02 11.51 -3.75
CA ARG A 14 -2.19 10.66 -3.53
C ARG A 14 -1.83 9.16 -3.51
N LEU A 15 -0.89 8.73 -4.36
CA LEU A 15 -0.40 7.35 -4.35
C LEU A 15 0.38 7.01 -3.08
N PHE A 16 1.21 7.93 -2.59
CA PHE A 16 1.85 7.77 -1.28
C PHE A 16 0.82 7.71 -0.15
N ALA A 17 -0.21 8.56 -0.17
CA ALA A 17 -1.28 8.51 0.83
C ALA A 17 -2.02 7.15 0.81
N LEU A 18 -2.30 6.61 -0.38
CA LEU A 18 -2.93 5.29 -0.54
C LEU A 18 -2.03 4.16 -0.03
N LEU A 19 -0.73 4.23 -0.33
CA LEU A 19 0.27 3.27 0.17
C LEU A 19 0.30 3.25 1.71
N THR A 20 0.31 4.44 2.34
CA THR A 20 0.27 4.57 3.80
C THR A 20 -0.99 3.94 4.38
N ALA A 21 -2.16 4.26 3.82
CA ALA A 21 -3.42 3.67 4.30
C ALA A 21 -3.40 2.14 4.24
N LYS A 22 -2.83 1.55 3.17
CA LYS A 22 -2.69 0.09 3.06
C LYS A 22 -1.67 -0.50 4.03
N ALA A 23 -0.57 0.19 4.29
CA ALA A 23 0.39 -0.23 5.30
C ALA A 23 -0.23 -0.19 6.71
N GLU A 24 -1.06 0.80 7.01
CA GLU A 24 -1.80 0.90 8.27
C GLU A 24 -2.83 -0.22 8.42
N ASP A 25 -3.60 -0.53 7.37
CA ASP A 25 -4.51 -1.69 7.35
C ASP A 25 -3.75 -2.99 7.66
N ALA A 26 -2.61 -3.22 6.99
CA ALA A 26 -1.77 -4.39 7.22
C ALA A 26 -1.21 -4.44 8.64
N ALA A 27 -0.75 -3.31 9.17
CA ALA A 27 -0.25 -3.20 10.54
C ALA A 27 -1.35 -3.56 11.56
N GLY A 28 -2.59 -3.13 11.32
CA GLY A 28 -3.75 -3.50 12.16
C GLY A 28 -4.01 -5.01 12.17
N LEU A 29 -4.01 -5.66 10.99
CA LEU A 29 -4.19 -7.12 10.90
C LEU A 29 -3.02 -7.88 11.55
N ALA A 30 -1.80 -7.41 11.36
CA ALA A 30 -0.63 -8.02 11.97
C ALA A 30 -0.66 -7.89 13.50
N ALA A 31 -1.12 -6.76 14.03
CA ALA A 31 -1.31 -6.57 15.47
C ALA A 31 -2.39 -7.50 16.03
N GLU A 32 -3.50 -7.69 15.30
CA GLU A 32 -4.53 -8.66 15.67
C GLU A 32 -3.97 -10.10 15.70
N GLY A 33 -3.17 -10.45 14.68
CA GLY A 33 -2.54 -11.76 14.56
C GLY A 33 -1.53 -12.09 15.67
N GLN A 34 -0.99 -11.08 16.33
CA GLN A 34 -0.07 -11.23 17.47
C GLN A 34 -0.79 -11.54 18.80
N SER A 35 -2.13 -11.51 18.82
CA SER A 35 -2.91 -11.82 20.04
C SER A 35 -2.71 -13.26 20.50
N GLN A 36 -2.45 -13.45 21.79
CA GLN A 36 -2.24 -14.79 22.39
C GLN A 36 -3.48 -15.70 22.35
N ALA A 37 -4.66 -15.14 22.05
CA ALA A 37 -5.93 -15.85 22.03
C ALA A 37 -6.46 -16.11 20.61
N ILE A 38 -5.66 -15.92 19.57
CA ILE A 38 -6.11 -16.12 18.19
C ILE A 38 -6.25 -17.62 17.85
N GLY A 39 -7.44 -18.01 17.36
CA GLY A 39 -7.67 -19.36 16.86
C GLY A 39 -7.07 -19.58 15.47
N SER A 40 -6.73 -20.83 15.13
CA SER A 40 -6.09 -21.20 13.85
C SER A 40 -6.85 -20.70 12.61
N ALA A 41 -8.19 -20.83 12.59
CA ALA A 41 -9.00 -20.35 11.48
C ALA A 41 -8.88 -18.83 11.28
N ARG A 42 -8.87 -18.06 12.38
CA ARG A 42 -8.70 -16.61 12.33
C ARG A 42 -7.29 -16.23 11.90
N ALA A 43 -6.27 -16.95 12.36
CA ALA A 43 -4.89 -16.74 11.94
C ALA A 43 -4.71 -16.93 10.43
N HIS A 44 -5.35 -17.96 9.84
CA HIS A 44 -5.37 -18.16 8.39
C HIS A 44 -6.07 -17.01 7.66
N GLU A 45 -7.25 -16.59 8.12
CA GLU A 45 -7.96 -15.46 7.51
C GLU A 45 -7.14 -14.17 7.53
N LEU A 46 -6.45 -13.88 8.64
CA LEU A 46 -5.56 -12.71 8.73
C LEU A 46 -4.38 -12.83 7.76
N ALA A 47 -3.78 -14.02 7.62
CA ALA A 47 -2.69 -14.26 6.69
C ALA A 47 -3.12 -14.04 5.22
N ASP A 48 -4.29 -14.56 4.83
CA ASP A 48 -4.85 -14.37 3.48
C ASP A 48 -5.09 -12.88 3.20
N ARG A 49 -5.69 -12.17 4.15
CA ARG A 49 -5.92 -10.72 4.02
C ARG A 49 -4.62 -9.91 3.96
N LEU A 50 -3.60 -10.30 4.72
CA LEU A 50 -2.27 -9.67 4.65
C LEU A 50 -1.62 -9.88 3.27
N GLN A 51 -1.78 -11.07 2.69
CA GLN A 51 -1.29 -11.37 1.34
C GLN A 51 -1.98 -10.48 0.30
N ASP A 52 -3.29 -10.31 0.37
CA ASP A 52 -4.05 -9.44 -0.54
C ASP A 52 -3.62 -7.96 -0.42
N ILE A 53 -3.40 -7.47 0.81
CA ILE A 53 -2.89 -6.11 1.03
C ILE A 53 -1.47 -5.97 0.47
N GLY A 54 -0.62 -6.99 0.64
CA GLY A 54 0.73 -7.02 0.07
C GLY A 54 0.72 -6.83 -1.45
N GLN A 55 -0.19 -7.50 -2.15
CA GLN A 55 -0.35 -7.34 -3.61
C GLN A 55 -0.74 -5.90 -3.98
N HIS A 56 -1.67 -5.28 -3.25
CA HIS A 56 -2.05 -3.88 -3.47
C HIS A 56 -0.88 -2.91 -3.23
N ILE A 57 -0.10 -3.13 -2.16
CA ILE A 57 1.10 -2.33 -1.86
C ILE A 57 2.11 -2.42 -3.00
N THR A 58 2.37 -3.62 -3.52
CA THR A 58 3.27 -3.83 -4.67
C THR A 58 2.78 -3.07 -5.91
N LEU A 59 1.51 -3.18 -6.27
CA LEU A 59 0.93 -2.48 -7.42
C LEU A 59 1.05 -0.96 -7.31
N ILE A 60 0.82 -0.39 -6.12
CA ILE A 60 0.96 1.05 -5.88
C ILE A 60 2.43 1.47 -5.99
N ALA A 61 3.35 0.68 -5.44
CA ALA A 61 4.78 0.95 -5.51
C ALA A 61 5.29 0.91 -6.96
N GLU A 62 4.85 -0.06 -7.76
CA GLU A 62 5.17 -0.14 -9.19
C GLU A 62 4.64 1.08 -9.96
N ALA A 63 3.40 1.50 -9.69
CA ALA A 63 2.82 2.70 -10.30
C ALA A 63 3.65 3.96 -9.96
N LEU A 64 4.07 4.11 -8.70
CA LEU A 64 4.98 5.18 -8.28
C LEU A 64 6.31 5.14 -9.05
N SER A 65 6.93 3.97 -9.18
CA SER A 65 8.17 3.81 -9.94
C SER A 65 8.02 4.21 -11.40
N VAL A 66 6.92 3.84 -12.06
CA VAL A 66 6.64 4.21 -13.45
C VAL A 66 6.44 5.71 -13.60
N ILE A 67 5.63 6.33 -12.73
CA ILE A 67 5.32 7.76 -12.83
C ILE A 67 6.57 8.61 -12.55
N ILE A 68 7.30 8.30 -11.47
CA ILE A 68 8.53 9.02 -11.11
C ILE A 68 9.64 8.78 -12.15
N GLY A 69 9.75 7.55 -12.68
CA GLY A 69 10.71 7.20 -13.72
C GLY A 69 10.44 7.92 -15.05
N LYS A 70 9.17 8.10 -15.42
CA LYS A 70 8.76 8.88 -16.59
C LYS A 70 9.05 10.39 -16.43
N SER A 71 9.01 10.93 -15.21
CA SER A 71 9.34 12.34 -14.95
C SER A 71 10.84 12.70 -15.08
N ARG A 72 11.72 11.73 -15.39
CA ARG A 72 13.16 11.96 -15.60
C ARG A 72 13.59 11.88 -17.08
N GLY A 73 12.67 11.53 -17.98
CA GLY A 73 12.93 11.33 -19.42
C GLY A 73 12.58 12.53 -20.28
#